data_AF-A0A7C1CY37-F1
#
_entry.id   AF-A0A7C1CY37-F1
#
_cell.length_a   1.000
_cell.length_b   1.000
_cell.length_c   1.000
_cell.angle_alpha   90.00
_cell.angle_beta   90.00
_cell.angle_gamma   90.00
#
_symmetry.space_group_name_H-M   'P 1'
#
loop_
_entity.id
_entity.type
_entity.pdbx_description
1 polymer ?
#
loop_
_entity_poly.entity_id
_entity_poly.type
_entity_poly.pdbx_seq_one_letter_code
_entity_poly.pdbx_strand_id
1 'polypeptide(L)'
;MKAHQDATRLADDDLRRLVDARHHDPFSVLGRHGHGELTTVRAFLPHARDVRIAELDAPLERIDGTDLFEWRGDAGGLPARYRLRWEDHHGAVHERHDPYAFPAAISNFDLHLFGEGRHWHIYRVLGAHPCVIDDVPGVRFAVWAPNA
;
A
#
# COMPACT_ATOMS: atom_id res chain seq x y z
N MET A 1 -22.97 -10.89 25.77
CA MET A 1 -23.68 -10.21 24.66
C MET A 1 -22.66 -9.31 23.97
N LYS A 2 -21.85 -9.84 23.04
CA LYS A 2 -22.03 -9.70 21.58
C LYS A 2 -22.41 -8.28 21.15
N ALA A 3 -21.41 -7.43 20.94
CA ALA A 3 -21.46 -6.26 20.04
C ALA A 3 -20.08 -5.54 20.00
N HIS A 4 -19.10 -6.08 19.27
CA HIS A 4 -17.96 -5.27 18.80
C HIS A 4 -17.20 -5.84 17.59
N GLN A 5 -17.86 -6.59 16.70
CA GLN A 5 -17.20 -7.28 15.57
C GLN A 5 -17.38 -6.63 14.20
N ASP A 6 -17.89 -5.40 14.10
CA ASP A 6 -18.25 -4.75 12.82
C ASP A 6 -17.41 -3.50 12.48
N ALA A 7 -16.08 -3.60 12.57
CA ALA A 7 -15.18 -2.60 11.98
C ALA A 7 -14.41 -3.24 10.82
N THR A 8 -14.94 -3.02 9.63
CA THR A 8 -14.34 -3.26 8.30
C THR A 8 -13.94 -4.71 8.03
N ARG A 9 -14.96 -5.55 7.81
CA ARG A 9 -14.78 -6.71 6.92
C ARG A 9 -14.57 -6.11 5.53
N LEU A 10 -13.37 -6.23 4.99
CA LEU A 10 -13.11 -5.91 3.58
C LEU A 10 -14.21 -6.56 2.74
N ALA A 11 -14.84 -5.80 1.85
CA ALA A 11 -15.80 -6.40 0.94
C ALA A 11 -15.08 -7.52 0.18
N ASP A 12 -15.66 -8.72 0.16
CA ASP A 12 -15.07 -9.88 -0.53
C ASP A 12 -14.73 -9.56 -2.00
N ASP A 13 -15.41 -8.59 -2.61
CA ASP A 13 -15.14 -8.10 -3.96
C ASP A 13 -13.83 -7.31 -4.07
N ASP A 14 -13.49 -6.44 -3.12
CA ASP A 14 -12.23 -5.68 -3.13
C ASP A 14 -11.03 -6.61 -2.93
N LEU A 15 -11.15 -7.59 -2.03
CA LEU A 15 -10.16 -8.64 -1.83
C LEU A 15 -9.90 -9.43 -3.12
N ARG A 16 -10.97 -9.87 -3.78
CA ARG A 16 -10.86 -10.59 -5.06
C ARG A 16 -10.21 -9.74 -6.14
N ARG A 17 -10.62 -8.48 -6.26
CA ARG A 17 -10.03 -7.55 -7.24
C ARG A 17 -8.55 -7.31 -6.98
N LEU A 18 -8.11 -7.26 -5.72
CA LEU A 18 -6.69 -7.13 -5.40
C LEU A 18 -5.90 -8.38 -5.78
N VAL A 19 -6.39 -9.55 -5.38
CA VAL A 19 -5.75 -10.84 -5.70
C VAL A 19 -5.68 -11.05 -7.22
N ASP A 20 -6.73 -10.66 -7.95
CA ASP A 20 -6.79 -10.75 -9.42
C ASP A 20 -6.06 -9.59 -10.14
N ALA A 21 -5.42 -8.67 -9.41
CA ALA A 21 -4.76 -7.47 -9.96
C ALA A 21 -5.68 -6.58 -10.83
N ARG A 22 -6.98 -6.51 -10.49
CA ARG A 22 -8.02 -5.69 -11.14
C ARG A 22 -8.57 -4.56 -10.27
N HIS A 23 -7.95 -4.30 -9.12
CA HIS A 23 -8.37 -3.22 -8.24
C HIS A 23 -7.87 -1.86 -8.77
N HIS A 24 -8.79 -0.95 -9.08
CA HIS A 24 -8.47 0.35 -9.68
C HIS A 24 -7.79 1.33 -8.71
N ASP A 25 -8.02 1.18 -7.40
CA ASP A 25 -7.41 2.01 -6.36
C ASP A 25 -6.85 1.16 -5.21
N PRO A 26 -5.68 0.51 -5.36
CA PRO A 26 -5.14 -0.32 -4.29
C PRO A 26 -4.83 0.46 -3.00
N PHE A 27 -4.63 1.79 -3.06
CA PHE A 27 -4.39 2.62 -1.88
C PHE A 27 -5.60 2.70 -0.95
N SER A 28 -6.82 2.46 -1.43
CA SER A 28 -8.01 2.43 -0.56
C SER A 28 -8.05 1.21 0.37
N VAL A 29 -7.24 0.19 0.08
CA VAL A 29 -7.18 -1.06 0.84
C VAL A 29 -5.81 -1.28 1.49
N LEU A 30 -4.73 -1.11 0.72
CA LEU A 30 -3.35 -1.39 1.11
C LEU A 30 -2.70 -0.19 1.83
N GLY A 31 -1.64 -0.46 2.57
CA GLY A 31 -0.94 0.51 3.39
C GLY A 31 -1.62 0.75 4.74
N ARG A 32 -1.39 1.93 5.30
CA ARG A 32 -1.90 2.35 6.61
C ARG A 32 -3.26 3.03 6.48
N HIS A 33 -4.23 2.52 7.24
CA HIS A 33 -5.62 2.99 7.30
C HIS A 33 -6.06 3.26 8.73
N GLY A 34 -6.97 4.21 8.92
CA GLY A 34 -7.61 4.47 10.22
C GLY A 34 -7.64 5.95 10.60
N HIS A 35 -8.62 6.31 11.43
CA HIS A 35 -8.77 7.61 12.07
C HIS A 35 -9.04 7.40 13.56
N GLY A 36 -8.18 7.95 14.43
CA GLY A 36 -8.29 7.80 15.88
C GLY A 36 -7.24 6.83 16.45
N GLU A 37 -7.60 6.08 17.50
CA GLU A 37 -6.66 5.22 18.24
C GLU A 37 -6.35 3.90 17.52
N LEU A 38 -7.24 3.39 16.68
CA LEU A 38 -7.03 2.12 15.97
C LEU A 38 -6.54 2.34 14.54
N THR A 39 -5.36 1.82 14.25
CA THR A 39 -4.76 1.78 12.91
C THR A 39 -4.80 0.37 12.37
N THR A 40 -5.03 0.24 11.07
CA THR A 40 -4.88 -1.00 10.31
C THR A 40 -3.75 -0.84 9.30
N VAL A 41 -2.87 -1.83 9.19
CA VAL A 41 -1.86 -1.92 8.13
C VAL A 41 -2.16 -3.14 7.28
N ARG A 42 -2.22 -2.97 5.96
CA ARG A 42 -2.45 -4.06 5.01
C ARG A 42 -1.38 -4.12 3.95
N ALA A 43 -0.89 -5.32 3.69
CA ALA A 43 0.12 -5.57 2.67
C ALA A 43 -0.27 -6.76 1.80
N PHE A 44 -0.07 -6.63 0.50
CA PHE A 44 -0.14 -7.75 -0.45
C PHE A 44 1.27 -8.22 -0.75
N LEU A 45 1.66 -9.38 -0.22
CA LEU A 45 3.00 -9.93 -0.33
C LEU A 45 2.95 -11.39 -0.80
N PRO A 46 2.82 -11.62 -2.12
CA PRO A 46 2.88 -12.96 -2.70
C PRO A 46 4.12 -13.72 -2.24
N HIS A 47 3.95 -15.00 -1.91
CA HIS A 47 5.02 -15.91 -1.48
C HIS A 47 5.72 -15.59 -0.14
N ALA A 48 5.33 -14.53 0.56
CA ALA A 48 5.74 -14.32 1.94
C ALA A 48 5.15 -15.44 2.81
N ARG A 49 5.85 -15.82 3.87
CA ARG A 49 5.41 -16.83 4.85
C ARG A 49 4.87 -16.16 6.11
N ASP A 50 5.67 -15.26 6.68
CA ASP A 50 5.38 -14.42 7.85
C ASP A 50 5.70 -12.98 7.49
N VAL A 51 4.90 -12.03 7.97
CA VAL A 51 5.08 -10.60 7.72
C VAL A 51 4.93 -9.84 9.03
N ARG A 52 5.81 -8.87 9.26
CA ARG A 52 5.86 -8.04 10.47
C ARG A 52 6.06 -6.58 10.12
N ILE A 53 5.51 -5.70 10.95
CA ILE A 53 5.92 -4.29 11.01
C ILE A 53 7.28 -4.25 11.70
N ALA A 54 8.31 -3.80 11.01
CA ALA A 54 9.69 -3.86 11.50
C ALA A 54 9.91 -2.99 12.76
N GLU A 55 9.32 -1.80 12.81
CA GLU A 55 9.49 -0.87 13.93
C GLU A 55 8.77 -1.30 15.21
N LEU A 56 7.72 -2.12 15.10
CA LEU A 56 6.92 -2.58 16.22
C LEU A 56 7.20 -4.06 16.59
N ASP A 57 7.91 -4.79 15.74
CA ASP A 57 7.99 -6.26 15.74
C ASP A 57 6.60 -6.93 15.86
N ALA A 58 5.60 -6.32 15.22
CA ALA A 58 4.22 -6.75 15.31
C ALA A 58 3.85 -7.60 14.07
N PRO A 59 3.34 -8.83 14.26
CA PRO A 59 2.97 -9.69 13.13
C PRO A 59 1.69 -9.20 12.44
N LEU A 60 1.65 -9.33 11.12
CA LEU A 60 0.42 -9.22 10.35
C LEU A 60 -0.17 -10.62 10.18
N GLU A 61 -1.46 -10.75 10.48
CA GLU A 61 -2.21 -11.99 10.24
C GLU A 61 -2.52 -12.12 8.76
N ARG A 62 -2.26 -13.30 8.19
CA ARG A 62 -2.67 -13.59 6.81
C ARG A 62 -4.18 -13.74 6.73
N ILE A 63 -4.81 -13.11 5.75
CA ILE A 63 -6.20 -13.34 5.39
C ILE A 63 -6.30 -14.68 4.65
N ASP A 64 -7.07 -15.62 5.23
CA ASP A 64 -7.21 -16.99 4.74
C ASP A 64 -7.48 -17.07 3.23
N GLY A 65 -6.73 -17.95 2.55
CA GLY A 65 -6.86 -18.16 1.10
C GLY A 65 -6.26 -17.06 0.22
N THR A 66 -5.50 -16.13 0.79
CA THR A 66 -4.88 -15.01 0.06
C THR A 66 -3.42 -14.78 0.46
N ASP A 67 -2.74 -13.90 -0.29
CA ASP A 67 -1.43 -13.31 0.06
C ASP A 67 -1.57 -11.89 0.64
N LEU A 68 -2.73 -11.58 1.21
CA LEU A 68 -2.97 -10.35 1.96
C LEU A 68 -2.73 -10.59 3.44
N PHE A 69 -2.06 -9.62 4.05
CA PHE A 69 -1.72 -9.62 5.46
C PHE A 69 -2.28 -8.36 6.12
N GLU A 70 -2.81 -8.50 7.32
CA GLU A 70 -3.43 -7.41 8.08
C GLU A 70 -2.88 -7.36 9.50
N TRP A 71 -2.52 -6.16 9.96
CA TRP A 71 -2.29 -5.89 11.38
C TRP A 71 -3.26 -4.81 11.83
N ARG A 72 -3.77 -4.94 13.05
CA ARG A 72 -4.60 -3.92 13.73
C ARG A 72 -4.01 -3.61 15.10
N GLY A 73 -3.86 -2.34 15.42
CA GLY A 73 -3.35 -1.93 16.73
C GLY A 73 -3.29 -0.41 16.89
N ASP A 74 -2.68 0.03 17.98
CA ASP A 74 -2.49 1.44 18.27
C ASP A 74 -1.51 2.08 17.26
N ALA A 75 -1.87 3.25 16.74
CA ALA A 75 -0.99 4.07 15.90
C ALA A 75 0.30 4.50 16.61
N GLY A 76 0.29 4.50 17.95
CA GLY A 76 1.39 4.87 18.83
C GLY A 76 2.66 4.08 18.52
N GLY A 77 3.67 4.76 18.01
CA GLY A 77 4.95 4.16 17.65
C GLY A 77 5.07 3.69 16.20
N LEU A 78 3.98 3.71 15.41
CA LEU A 78 4.04 3.42 13.98
C LEU A 78 4.43 4.69 13.19
N PRO A 79 5.65 4.79 12.65
CA PRO A 79 6.04 5.94 11.84
C PRO A 79 5.22 6.02 10.54
N ALA A 80 5.20 7.21 9.93
CA ALA A 80 4.51 7.42 8.66
C ALA A 80 5.09 6.56 7.51
N ARG A 81 6.41 6.30 7.56
CA ARG A 81 7.16 5.49 6.57
C ARG A 81 7.75 4.24 7.24
N TYR A 82 6.87 3.40 7.79
CA TYR A 82 7.26 2.12 8.39
C TYR A 82 7.83 1.16 7.34
N ARG A 83 8.50 0.11 7.84
CA ARG A 83 8.99 -0.99 7.04
C ARG A 83 8.24 -2.27 7.36
N LEU A 84 8.12 -3.11 6.35
CA LEU A 84 7.68 -4.48 6.48
C LEU A 84 8.90 -5.37 6.44
N ARG A 85 8.94 -6.33 7.36
CA ARG A 85 9.91 -7.43 7.38
C ARG A 85 9.16 -8.72 7.10
N TRP A 86 9.65 -9.54 6.18
CA TRP A 86 9.03 -10.83 5.88
C TRP A 86 10.06 -11.90 5.55
N GLU A 87 9.67 -13.16 5.75
CA GLU A 87 10.40 -14.34 5.28
C GLU A 87 9.68 -14.89 4.06
N ASP A 88 10.41 -15.21 2.98
CA ASP A 88 9.83 -15.93 1.83
C ASP A 88 9.85 -17.46 2.02
N HIS A 89 9.22 -18.19 1.11
CA HIS A 89 9.20 -19.65 1.15
C HIS A 89 10.59 -20.34 1.00
N HIS A 90 11.62 -19.60 0.61
CA HIS A 90 13.01 -20.08 0.58
C HIS A 90 13.78 -19.78 1.88
N GLY A 91 13.12 -19.16 2.87
CA GLY A 91 13.72 -18.77 4.14
C GLY A 91 14.53 -17.48 4.06
N ALA A 92 14.48 -16.74 2.96
CA ALA A 92 15.18 -15.46 2.86
C ALA A 92 14.37 -14.38 3.58
N VAL A 93 15.06 -13.59 4.40
CA VAL A 93 14.47 -12.48 5.14
C VAL A 93 14.67 -11.19 4.36
N HIS A 94 13.57 -10.46 4.17
CA HIS A 94 13.54 -9.18 3.48
C HIS A 94 13.02 -8.11 4.44
N GLU A 95 13.50 -6.89 4.28
CA GLU A 95 12.99 -5.71 4.98
C GLU A 95 12.97 -4.52 4.02
N ARG A 96 11.79 -3.91 3.81
CA ARG A 96 11.63 -2.75 2.91
C ARG A 96 10.52 -1.85 3.42
N HIS A 97 10.54 -0.58 2.99
CA HIS A 97 9.40 0.31 3.18
C HIS A 97 8.17 -0.22 2.44
N ASP A 98 6.99 -0.07 3.05
CA ASP A 98 5.73 -0.37 2.38
C ASP A 98 5.49 0.65 1.25
N PRO A 99 5.35 0.22 -0.02
CA PRO A 99 5.08 1.14 -1.13
C PRO A 99 3.78 1.94 -0.94
N TYR A 100 2.79 1.39 -0.23
CA TYR A 100 1.50 2.04 0.04
C TYR A 100 1.54 2.95 1.29
N ALA A 101 2.69 3.07 1.95
CA ALA A 101 2.91 4.09 2.99
C ALA A 101 3.28 5.47 2.40
N PHE A 102 3.50 5.57 1.08
CA PHE A 102 3.80 6.84 0.39
C PHE A 102 2.57 7.37 -0.33
N PRO A 103 2.32 8.70 -0.34
CA PRO A 103 1.18 9.27 -1.04
C PRO A 103 1.29 9.13 -2.56
N ALA A 104 0.14 9.17 -3.24
CA ALA A 104 0.08 9.22 -4.70
C ALA A 104 0.88 10.42 -5.24
N ALA A 105 1.68 10.16 -6.27
CA ALA A 105 2.84 10.98 -6.57
C ALA A 105 2.70 11.91 -7.81
N ILE A 106 1.48 12.17 -8.28
CA ILE A 106 1.22 13.14 -9.36
C ILE A 106 0.35 14.26 -8.81
N SER A 107 0.77 15.51 -9.03
CA SER A 107 0.01 16.66 -8.55
C SER A 107 -1.30 16.82 -9.33
N ASN A 108 -2.32 17.37 -8.68
CA ASN A 108 -3.59 17.71 -9.35
C ASN A 108 -3.38 18.71 -10.50
N PHE A 109 -2.38 19.58 -10.39
CA PHE A 109 -2.02 20.53 -11.44
C PHE A 109 -1.50 19.83 -12.70
N ASP A 110 -0.60 18.87 -12.54
CA ASP A 110 -0.07 18.09 -13.68
C ASP A 110 -1.19 17.27 -14.35
N LEU A 111 -2.05 16.63 -13.55
CA LEU A 111 -3.21 15.89 -14.06
C LEU A 111 -4.16 16.79 -14.85
N HIS A 112 -4.42 18.00 -14.35
CA HIS A 112 -5.27 18.98 -15.02
C HIS A 112 -4.68 19.43 -16.36
N LEU A 113 -3.42 19.86 -16.40
CA LEU A 113 -2.76 20.26 -17.65
C LEU A 113 -2.68 19.11 -18.66
N PHE A 114 -2.47 17.88 -18.19
CA PHE A 114 -2.47 16.70 -19.03
C PHE A 114 -3.85 16.46 -19.65
N GLY A 115 -4.91 16.56 -18.84
CA GLY A 115 -6.30 16.45 -19.29
C GLY A 115 -6.70 17.50 -20.32
N GLU A 116 -6.13 18.70 -20.27
CA GLU A 116 -6.34 19.75 -21.28
C GLU A 116 -5.44 19.60 -22.53
N GLY A 117 -4.52 18.63 -22.56
CA GLY A 117 -3.55 18.49 -23.64
C GLY A 117 -2.49 19.61 -23.67
N ARG A 118 -2.31 20.33 -22.56
CA ARG A 118 -1.44 21.52 -22.44
C ARG A 118 -0.14 21.27 -21.68
N HIS A 119 0.07 20.03 -21.22
CA HIS A 119 1.26 19.68 -20.45
C HIS A 119 2.47 19.36 -21.34
N TRP A 120 3.16 20.39 -21.85
CA TRP A 120 4.33 20.24 -22.73
C TRP A 120 5.48 19.40 -22.15
N HIS A 121 5.60 19.35 -20.82
CA HIS A 121 6.64 18.59 -20.12
C HIS A 121 6.14 17.28 -19.48
N ILE A 122 5.07 16.68 -20.01
CA ILE A 122 4.43 15.50 -19.40
C ILE A 122 5.39 14.32 -19.24
N TYR A 123 6.42 14.22 -20.09
CA TYR A 123 7.48 13.20 -19.99
C TYR A 123 8.31 13.29 -18.70
N ARG A 124 8.28 14.41 -17.96
CA ARG A 124 8.88 14.54 -16.62
C ARG A 124 7.97 14.00 -15.51
N VAL A 125 6.70 13.73 -15.84
CA VAL A 125 5.67 13.27 -14.92
C VAL A 125 5.34 11.80 -15.17
N LEU A 126 4.97 11.45 -16.40
CA LEU A 126 4.74 10.08 -16.83
C LEU A 126 6.05 9.33 -17.06
N GLY A 127 6.01 8.00 -16.95
CA GLY A 127 7.17 7.12 -17.06
C GLY A 127 7.71 6.68 -15.71
N ALA A 128 9.00 6.32 -15.69
CA ALA A 128 9.73 5.88 -14.50
C ALA A 128 10.77 6.93 -14.12
N HIS A 129 10.64 7.52 -12.94
CA HIS A 129 11.51 8.61 -12.47
C HIS A 129 12.10 8.27 -11.11
N PRO A 130 13.42 8.16 -10.96
CA PRO A 130 14.05 8.13 -9.66
C PRO A 130 13.66 9.36 -8.85
N CYS A 131 13.28 9.15 -7.59
CA CYS A 131 12.86 10.21 -6.69
C CYS A 131 13.25 9.88 -5.26
N VAL A 132 13.22 10.90 -4.41
CA VAL A 132 13.35 10.75 -2.95
C VAL A 132 12.09 11.33 -2.34
N ILE A 133 11.38 10.55 -1.52
CA ILE A 133 10.19 10.98 -0.79
C ILE A 133 10.45 10.71 0.69
N ASP A 134 10.37 11.75 1.52
CA ASP A 134 10.67 11.66 2.96
C ASP A 134 12.00 10.95 3.25
N ASP A 135 13.06 11.38 2.56
CA ASP A 135 14.43 10.83 2.61
C ASP A 135 14.58 9.36 2.17
N VAL A 136 13.52 8.73 1.63
CA VAL A 136 13.57 7.37 1.08
C VAL A 136 13.78 7.41 -0.43
N PRO A 137 14.90 6.90 -0.97
CA PRO A 137 15.11 6.82 -2.40
C PRO A 137 14.27 5.70 -3.02
N GLY A 138 13.71 5.96 -4.20
CA GLY A 138 12.90 5.01 -4.94
C GLY A 138 12.69 5.42 -6.38
N VAL A 139 11.73 4.79 -7.05
CA VAL A 139 11.32 5.11 -8.42
C VAL A 139 9.81 5.27 -8.44
N ARG A 140 9.34 6.41 -8.93
CA ARG A 140 7.91 6.65 -9.20
C ARG A 140 7.58 6.18 -10.61
N PHE A 141 6.52 5.40 -10.73
CA PHE A 141 5.94 4.97 -12.01
C PHE A 141 4.60 5.66 -12.23
N ALA A 142 4.38 6.16 -13.45
CA ALA A 142 3.11 6.76 -13.87
C ALA A 142 2.81 6.43 -15.33
N VAL A 143 1.63 5.90 -15.60
CA VAL A 143 1.18 5.49 -16.94
C VAL A 143 -0.21 6.04 -17.23
N TRP A 144 -0.44 6.44 -18.47
CA TRP A 144 -1.79 6.76 -18.95
C TRP A 144 -2.41 5.54 -19.61
N ALA A 145 -3.44 4.98 -18.96
CA ALA A 145 -4.17 3.81 -19.44
C ALA A 145 -5.65 3.90 -19.00
N PRO A 146 -6.46 4.77 -19.64
CA PRO A 146 -7.80 5.13 -19.15
C PRO A 146 -8.83 3.99 -19.23
N ASN A 147 -8.53 2.90 -19.93
CA ASN A 147 -9.43 1.76 -20.14
C ASN A 147 -8.81 0.43 -19.67
N ALA A 148 -7.77 0.49 -18.82
CA ALA A 148 -7.14 -0.70 -18.24
C ALA A 148 -8.04 -1.36 -17.19
#